data_AF-A0A968MDU5-F1
#
_entry.id   AF-A0A968MDU5-F1
#
_cell.length_a   1.000
_cell.length_b   1.000
_cell.length_c   1.000
_cell.angle_alpha   90.00
_cell.angle_beta   90.00
_cell.angle_gamma   90.00
#
_symmetry.space_group_name_H-M   'P 1'
#
loop_
_entity.id
_entity.type
_entity.pdbx_description
1 polymer ?
#
loop_
_entity_poly.entity_id
_entity_poly.type
_entity_poly.pdbx_seq_one_letter_code
_entity_poly.pdbx_strand_id
1 'polypeptide(L)' 'MKDWQIWIDTGGTFTDCIAIAPNGEKKRIKVLSNGRLRGVLLEQHSERCFKIQHSWANSARHFYKDMIFNYLAQS' A
#
# COMPACT_ATOMS: atom_id res chain seq x y z
N MET A 1 -26.54 -8.54 -6.42
CA MET A 1 -25.50 -7.48 -6.41
C MET A 1 -24.47 -7.84 -7.47
N LYS A 2 -23.81 -6.87 -8.10
CA LYS A 2 -22.71 -7.18 -9.04
C LYS A 2 -21.43 -7.43 -8.25
N ASP A 3 -20.58 -8.33 -8.72
CA ASP A 3 -19.26 -8.54 -8.14
C ASP A 3 -18.27 -7.46 -8.60
N TRP A 4 -17.11 -7.42 -7.95
CA TRP A 4 -15.98 -6.64 -8.42
C TRP A 4 -15.49 -7.17 -9.77
N GLN A 5 -15.27 -6.27 -10.72
CA GLN A 5 -14.57 -6.59 -11.97
C GLN A 5 -13.22 -5.90 -11.92
N ILE A 6 -12.13 -6.65 -12.03
CA ILE A 6 -10.77 -6.17 -11.81
C ILE A 6 -9.91 -6.55 -13.01
N TRP A 7 -9.16 -5.57 -13.53
CA TRP A 7 -8.16 -5.75 -14.58
C TRP A 7 -6.82 -5.24 -14.07
N ILE A 8 -5.78 -6.05 -14.31
CA ILE A 8 -4.42 -5.82 -13.86
C ILE A 8 -3.49 -5.87 -15.07
N ASP A 9 -2.76 -4.78 -15.32
CA ASP A 9 -1.70 -4.71 -16.32
C ASP A 9 -0.37 -4.48 -15.61
N THR A 10 0.51 -5.48 -15.67
CA THR A 10 1.79 -5.45 -14.96
C THR A 10 2.89 -4.98 -15.91
N GLY A 11 3.38 -3.76 -15.71
CA GLY A 11 4.60 -3.26 -16.36
C GLY A 11 5.86 -3.57 -15.54
N GLY A 12 7.02 -3.12 -16.03
CA GLY A 12 8.31 -3.36 -15.36
C GLY A 12 8.49 -2.59 -14.03
N THR A 13 7.94 -1.38 -13.93
CA THR A 13 8.06 -0.55 -12.70
C THR A 13 6.73 -0.42 -11.97
N PHE A 14 5.63 -0.26 -12.70
CA PHE A 14 4.30 -0.06 -12.15
C PHE A 14 3.30 -1.06 -12.71
N THR A 15 2.33 -1.41 -11.88
CA THR A 15 1.15 -2.19 -12.22
C THR A 15 -0.06 -1.27 -12.21
N ASP A 16 -0.76 -1.23 -13.33
CA ASP A 16 -2.01 -0.48 -13.48
C ASP A 16 -3.19 -1.38 -13.12
N CYS A 17 -3.96 -0.94 -12.13
CA CYS A 17 -5.14 -1.63 -11.62
C CYS A 17 -6.38 -0.81 -11.96
N ILE A 18 -7.33 -1.42 -12.66
CA ILE A 18 -8.64 -0.84 -12.94
C ILE A 18 -9.69 -1.75 -12.33
N ALA A 19 -10.66 -1.17 -11.63
CA ALA A 19 -11.75 -1.92 -11.04
C ALA A 19 -13.11 -1.24 -11.26
N ILE A 20 -14.16 -2.05 -11.38
CA ILE A 20 -15.55 -1.64 -11.22
C ILE A 20 -16.05 -2.27 -9.93
N ALA A 21 -16.45 -1.42 -8.98
CA ALA A 21 -17.03 -1.85 -7.72
C ALA A 21 -18.47 -2.36 -7.91
N PRO A 22 -19.03 -3.13 -6.95
CA PRO A 22 -20.41 -3.59 -6.98
C PRO A 22 -21.47 -2.50 -7.22
N ASN A 23 -21.19 -1.27 -6.76
CA ASN A 23 -22.03 -0.09 -6.93
C ASN A 23 -21.86 0.61 -8.30
N GLY A 24 -21.00 0.09 -9.19
CA GLY A 24 -20.69 0.65 -10.49
C GLY A 24 -19.57 1.70 -10.50
N GLU A 25 -19.00 2.04 -9.34
CA GLU A 25 -17.91 3.01 -9.24
C GLU A 25 -16.64 2.48 -9.93
N LYS A 26 -16.03 3.31 -10.78
CA LYS A 26 -14.75 2.99 -11.41
C LYS A 26 -13.60 3.47 -10.53
N LYS A 27 -12.68 2.56 -10.21
CA LYS A 27 -11.45 2.85 -9.47
C LYS A 27 -10.24 2.60 -10.37
N ARG A 28 -9.24 3.47 -10.26
CA ARG A 28 -7.95 3.36 -10.96
C ARG A 28 -6.83 3.60 -9.97
N ILE A 29 -5.91 2.65 -9.87
CA ILE A 29 -4.77 2.72 -8.95
C ILE A 29 -3.54 2.23 -9.71
N LYS A 30 -2.43 2.94 -9.55
CA LYS A 30 -1.12 2.51 -10.03
C LYS A 30 -0.27 2.14 -8.81
N VAL A 31 0.24 0.91 -8.77
CA VAL A 31 1.12 0.43 -7.69
C VAL A 31 2.49 0.06 -8.24
N LEU A 32 3.51 -0.02 -7.40
CA LEU A 32 4.82 -0.55 -7.83
C LEU A 32 4.69 -2.04 -8.14
N SER A 33 5.18 -2.49 -9.30
CA SER A 33 5.04 -3.90 -9.74
C SER A 33 5.71 -4.91 -8.82
N ASN A 34 6.71 -4.47 -8.06
CA ASN A 34 7.45 -5.34 -7.15
C ASN A 34 6.83 -5.43 -5.74
N GLY A 35 5.75 -4.70 -5.45
CA GLY A 35 5.11 -4.66 -4.12
C GLY A 35 5.99 -4.09 -3.00
N ARG A 36 7.10 -3.39 -3.33
CA ARG A 36 8.06 -2.87 -2.36
C ARG A 36 7.82 -1.39 -2.09
N LEU A 37 7.64 -1.03 -0.83
CA LEU A 37 7.68 0.37 -0.38
C LEU A 37 9.11 0.73 0.08
N ARG A 38 9.60 1.91 -0.32
CA ARG A 38 10.97 2.40 -0.03
C ARG A 38 11.03 3.43 1.11
N GLY A 39 11.43 3.00 2.30
CA GLY A 39 11.59 3.89 3.46
C GLY A 39 13.04 4.06 3.85
N VAL A 40 13.33 5.06 4.68
CA VAL A 40 14.61 5.20 5.38
C VAL A 40 14.41 4.77 6.82
N LEU A 41 15.26 3.86 7.31
CA LEU A 41 15.31 3.51 8.72
C LEU A 41 15.87 4.70 9.50
N LEU A 42 15.12 5.21 10.48
CA LEU A 42 15.58 6.31 11.33
C LEU A 42 16.12 5.79 12.66
N GLU A 43 15.40 4.85 13.28
CA GLU A 43 15.70 4.39 14.64
C GLU A 43 15.14 2.98 14.88
N GLN A 44 15.82 2.18 15.69
CA GLN A 44 15.31 0.91 16.20
C GLN A 44 14.90 1.08 17.67
N HIS A 45 13.60 0.97 17.96
CA HIS A 45 13.09 1.06 19.34
C HIS A 45 13.12 -0.29 20.07
N SER A 46 13.07 -1.41 19.35
CA SER A 46 13.24 -2.77 19.91
C SER A 46 13.64 -3.78 18.83
N GLU A 47 13.88 -5.04 19.19
CA GLU A 47 14.25 -6.11 18.24
C GLU A 47 13.35 -6.18 16.99
N ARG A 48 12.06 -5.84 17.14
CA ARG A 48 11.06 -5.89 16.06
C ARG A 48 10.29 -4.58 15.84
N CYS A 49 10.79 -3.46 16.35
CA CYS A 49 10.13 -2.17 16.21
C CYS A 49 11.08 -1.09 15.67
N PHE A 50 10.71 -0.51 14.54
CA PHE A 50 11.54 0.45 13.82
C PHE A 50 10.75 1.70 13.46
N LYS A 51 11.37 2.85 13.66
CA LYS A 51 10.90 4.14 13.14
C LYS A 51 11.46 4.32 11.73
N ILE A 52 10.57 4.62 10.79
CA ILE A 52 10.93 4.84 9.38
C ILE A 52 10.45 6.20 8.89
N GLN A 53 11.23 6.83 8.01
CA GLN A 53 10.80 7.95 7.19
C GLN A 53 10.32 7.43 5.85
N HIS A 54 9.21 7.98 5.36
CA HIS A 54 8.65 7.58 4.07
C HIS A 54 7.83 8.69 3.41
N SER A 55 7.51 8.52 2.13
CA SER A 55 6.69 9.46 1.33
C SER A 55 5.43 8.84 0.72
N TRP A 56 5.08 7.59 1.05
CA TRP A 56 3.79 7.03 0.60
C TRP A 56 2.61 7.73 1.25
N ALA A 57 1.58 8.01 0.44
CA ALA A 57 0.32 8.61 0.87
C ALA A 57 -0.39 7.69 1.88
N ASN A 58 -0.97 8.29 2.94
CA ASN A 58 -1.69 7.68 4.07
C ASN A 58 -2.08 6.23 3.83
N SER A 59 -1.13 5.35 4.15
CA SER A 59 -1.24 3.96 3.78
C SER A 59 -2.09 3.27 4.82
N ALA A 60 -3.34 3.04 4.44
CA ALA A 60 -4.30 2.14 5.06
C ALA A 60 -3.65 1.12 6.01
N ARG A 61 -4.25 1.03 7.21
CA ARG A 61 -4.16 -0.13 8.08
C ARG A 61 -4.16 -1.41 7.21
N HIS A 62 -3.07 -2.17 7.27
CA HIS A 62 -2.97 -3.57 6.80
C HIS A 62 -2.56 -3.83 5.34
N PHE A 63 -1.53 -3.16 4.82
CA PHE A 63 -0.93 -3.54 3.53
C PHE A 63 -0.04 -4.79 3.55
N TYR A 64 0.39 -5.27 4.72
CA TYR A 64 1.34 -6.38 4.83
C TYR A 64 0.83 -7.46 5.77
N LYS A 65 0.85 -8.71 5.29
CA LYS A 65 0.66 -9.90 6.11
C LYS A 65 1.78 -9.96 7.15
N ASP A 66 1.42 -10.16 8.41
CA ASP A 66 2.33 -10.29 9.56
C ASP A 66 3.13 -9.04 9.99
N MET A 67 2.83 -7.85 9.45
CA MET A 67 3.39 -6.58 9.92
C MET A 67 2.31 -5.56 10.29
N ILE A 68 2.43 -4.99 11.49
CA ILE A 68 1.56 -3.90 11.96
C ILE A 68 2.31 -2.58 11.79
N PHE A 69 1.81 -1.72 10.91
CA PHE A 69 2.28 -0.34 10.77
C PHE A 69 1.43 0.55 11.68
N ASN A 70 2.02 0.97 12.80
CA ASN A 70 1.41 1.96 13.67
C ASN A 70 1.91 3.35 13.26
N TYR A 71 0.98 4.23 12.91
CA TYR A 71 1.31 5.65 12.76
C TYR A 71 1.53 6.22 14.16
N LEU A 72 2.79 6.49 14.50
CA LEU A 72 3.11 7.30 15.68
C LEU A 72 2.86 8.74 15.26
N ALA A 73 1.77 9.34 15.75
CA ALA A 73 1.52 10.76 15.54
C ALA A 73 2.77 11.55 15.94
N GLN A 74 3.24 12.44 15.05
CA GLN A 74 4.33 13.35 15.37
C GLN A 74 3.82 14.29 16.47
N SER A 75 4.51 14.28 17.61
CA SER A 75 4.38 15.27 18.69
C SER A 75 4.88 16.63 18.24
#